data_AF-A0A165XB69-F1
#
_entry.id   AF-A0A165XB69-F1
#
_cell.length_a   1.000
_cell.length_b   1.000
_cell.length_c   1.000
_cell.angle_alpha   90.00
_cell.angle_beta   90.00
_cell.angle_gamma   90.00
#
_symmetry.space_group_name_H-M   'P 1'
#
loop_
_entity.id
_entity.type
_entity.pdbx_description
1 polymer ?
#
loop_
_entity_poly.entity_id
_entity_poly.type
_entity_poly.pdbx_seq_one_letter_code
_entity_poly.pdbx_strand_id
1 'polypeptide(L)'
;MLAISLLAIFALSCLAHSPHSFTRNSSTPSEWNATISLTSLERQTLANDAAAQLLPAINPLTGRIDSLGFSSQDVNLAAVLALQDYHSGTHLYEKTLENMFSVYFSTHNNSFLSSLPVPPPSHGNNEDIQWGLSAFYAYRAYSNETFYNIAKESWERVSAYFVGAPSTRSVAFNGSCPTARAHLGEGLNLGAVFMYTDETSDTTVNTQTMGPFMTLSAYLYESNTSNTQYLAYANLTGNYLHRHLYNGTIMLDTTDVATCLLDKKTVLTYNTGYTLEGIAVLANLSKGADNGLGMYSDWLDTMAPAAINFPGWTGSDGIIFEENADPDNWQSGLKAVLVRGLLEARTRNPDAEWASLADDFITVQFNALLGSGTNNTYSTNWRTISNGTLDYPGSITAMDVLNAAIVTKSSDRSFSSFHEHDGNSHGGGRHRSKTTIIIVVVAIVVALVALAVIAALVIFARRRRKKRAASLRELRDFDIEEPPLPSVEPFTLAKRPLSFSTSPVKEKGMQLPHYPTLDPYSWAGIYRTPSGRSAPSSDVGTSTSAEPQEPTITQSEASAILVRLNAMLNRSPAMPVGVHRPEKDTQGGAPPPGYSDTTT
;
A
#
# COMPACT_ATOMS: atom_id res chain seq x y z
N MET A 1 44.34 36.43 -20.08
CA MET A 1 42.96 36.94 -19.89
C MET A 1 41.89 35.88 -20.17
N LEU A 2 41.98 35.07 -21.24
CA LEU A 2 40.99 34.00 -21.53
C LEU A 2 40.79 32.97 -20.40
N ALA A 3 41.86 32.57 -19.69
CA ALA A 3 41.77 31.59 -18.59
C ALA A 3 41.05 32.12 -17.35
N ILE A 4 41.04 33.44 -17.13
CA ILE A 4 40.35 34.07 -16.00
C ILE A 4 38.84 34.20 -16.32
N SER A 5 38.49 34.46 -17.57
CA SER A 5 37.09 34.47 -18.03
C SER A 5 36.43 33.09 -17.99
N LEU A 6 37.15 32.00 -18.31
CA LEU A 6 36.60 30.64 -18.21
C LEU A 6 36.36 30.20 -16.76
N LEU A 7 37.22 30.61 -15.82
CA LEU A 7 37.04 30.35 -14.38
C LEU A 7 35.87 31.15 -13.78
N ALA A 8 35.64 32.38 -14.25
CA ALA A 8 34.50 33.20 -13.84
C ALA A 8 33.16 32.63 -14.34
N ILE A 9 33.12 32.10 -15.57
CA ILE A 9 31.91 31.47 -16.12
C ILE A 9 31.59 30.18 -15.35
N PHE A 10 32.57 29.33 -15.05
CA PHE A 10 32.36 28.13 -14.22
C PHE A 10 31.91 28.46 -12.79
N ALA A 11 32.47 29.52 -12.18
CA ALA A 11 32.07 29.96 -10.84
C ALA A 11 30.64 30.55 -10.82
N LEU A 12 30.23 31.29 -11.86
CA LEU A 12 28.86 31.79 -11.98
C LEU A 12 27.85 30.67 -12.27
N SER A 13 28.22 29.65 -13.06
CA SER A 13 27.36 28.48 -13.29
C SER A 13 27.13 27.65 -12.01
N CYS A 14 28.13 27.57 -11.12
CA CYS A 14 27.98 26.93 -9.82
C CYS A 14 27.19 27.76 -8.80
N LEU A 15 27.11 29.10 -8.95
CA LEU A 15 26.31 29.98 -8.09
C LEU A 15 24.86 30.12 -8.58
N ALA A 16 24.59 29.92 -9.87
CA ALA A 16 23.23 29.94 -10.43
C ALA A 16 22.46 28.62 -10.23
N HIS A 17 23.14 27.54 -9.82
CA HIS A 17 22.52 26.31 -9.34
C HIS A 17 22.63 26.21 -7.82
N SER A 18 22.29 27.28 -7.10
CA SER A 18 21.76 27.07 -5.76
C SER A 18 20.54 26.16 -5.96
N PRO A 19 20.55 24.90 -5.49
CA PRO A 19 19.34 24.11 -5.52
C PRO A 19 18.30 24.99 -4.85
N HIS A 20 17.20 25.29 -5.54
CA HIS A 20 16.05 25.85 -4.87
C HIS A 20 15.76 24.85 -3.77
N SER A 21 16.12 25.21 -2.53
CA SER A 21 15.66 24.53 -1.35
C SER A 21 14.16 24.70 -1.44
N PHE A 22 13.48 23.75 -2.06
CA PHE A 22 12.06 23.56 -1.84
C PHE A 22 11.99 23.37 -0.35
N THR A 23 11.66 24.44 0.37
CA THR A 23 11.24 24.34 1.76
C THR A 23 10.02 23.46 1.70
N ARG A 24 10.23 22.14 1.90
CA ARG A 24 9.14 21.17 1.92
C ARG A 24 8.21 21.68 3.01
N ASN A 25 7.02 22.09 2.60
CA ASN A 25 6.07 22.63 3.55
C ASN A 25 5.55 21.48 4.41
N SER A 26 6.25 21.21 5.50
CA SER A 26 5.87 20.25 6.53
C SER A 26 4.95 20.89 7.58
N SER A 27 4.55 22.16 7.38
CA SER A 27 3.58 22.81 8.26
C SER A 27 2.16 22.43 7.89
N THR A 28 1.37 22.14 8.90
CA THR A 28 -0.06 21.85 8.76
C THR A 28 -0.81 23.11 8.34
N PRO A 29 -1.58 23.05 7.23
CA PRO A 29 -2.41 24.17 6.81
C PRO A 29 -3.39 24.58 7.90
N SER A 30 -3.54 25.89 8.13
CA SER A 30 -4.32 26.44 9.24
C SER A 30 -5.83 26.14 9.17
N GLU A 31 -6.31 25.84 7.97
CA GLU A 31 -7.68 25.49 7.66
C GLU A 31 -8.02 24.02 7.96
N TRP A 32 -7.02 23.19 8.22
CA TRP A 32 -7.21 21.77 8.55
C TRP A 32 -7.69 21.61 9.99
N ASN A 33 -8.77 20.84 10.17
CA ASN A 33 -9.24 20.47 11.49
C ASN A 33 -8.39 19.32 12.08
N ALA A 34 -7.18 19.65 12.53
CA ALA A 34 -6.22 18.69 13.09
C ALA A 34 -6.26 18.60 14.63
N THR A 35 -7.32 19.08 15.29
CA THR A 35 -7.44 18.98 16.75
C THR A 35 -8.20 17.72 17.14
N ILE A 36 -7.66 16.95 18.08
CA ILE A 36 -8.32 15.75 18.63
C ILE A 36 -8.61 15.92 20.12
N SER A 37 -9.87 15.74 20.52
CA SER A 37 -10.31 15.84 21.93
C SER A 37 -10.49 14.48 22.60
N LEU A 38 -10.61 13.40 21.83
CA LEU A 38 -10.81 12.05 22.34
C LEU A 38 -9.48 11.44 22.80
N THR A 39 -9.52 10.72 23.92
CA THR A 39 -8.41 9.90 24.42
C THR A 39 -8.15 8.70 23.50
N SER A 40 -6.97 8.08 23.60
CA SER A 40 -6.64 6.88 22.81
C SER A 40 -7.64 5.73 23.06
N LEU A 41 -8.10 5.57 24.32
CA LEU A 41 -9.11 4.56 24.68
C LEU A 41 -10.46 4.82 24.00
N GLU A 42 -10.94 6.06 23.98
CA GLU A 42 -12.20 6.41 23.30
C GLU A 42 -12.11 6.15 21.78
N ARG A 43 -10.94 6.42 21.18
CA ARG A 43 -10.70 6.14 19.75
C ARG A 43 -10.66 4.64 19.46
N GLN A 44 -10.05 3.86 20.37
CA GLN A 44 -10.09 2.40 20.30
C GLN A 44 -11.54 1.88 20.42
N THR A 45 -12.37 2.45 21.30
CA THR A 45 -13.79 2.10 21.38
C THR A 45 -14.50 2.32 20.05
N LEU A 46 -14.29 3.46 19.39
CA LEU A 46 -14.88 3.72 18.07
C LEU A 46 -14.44 2.71 17.01
N ALA A 47 -13.15 2.34 16.97
CA ALA A 47 -12.63 1.32 16.07
C ALA A 47 -13.28 -0.05 16.34
N ASN A 48 -13.39 -0.45 17.62
CA ASN A 48 -14.04 -1.70 18.02
C ASN A 48 -15.52 -1.74 17.64
N ASP A 49 -16.22 -0.63 17.83
CA ASP A 49 -17.64 -0.53 17.50
C ASP A 49 -17.89 -0.60 15.98
N ALA A 50 -17.02 0.01 15.18
CA ALA A 50 -17.05 -0.09 13.72
C ALA A 50 -16.80 -1.52 13.24
N ALA A 51 -15.77 -2.19 13.77
CA ALA A 51 -15.48 -3.59 13.48
C ALA A 51 -16.68 -4.49 13.83
N ALA A 52 -17.32 -4.25 14.98
CA ALA A 52 -18.48 -5.02 15.43
C ALA A 52 -19.68 -4.92 14.48
N GLN A 53 -19.81 -3.86 13.67
CA GLN A 53 -20.84 -3.78 12.62
C GLN A 53 -20.56 -4.71 11.44
N LEU A 54 -19.29 -4.99 11.15
CA LEU A 54 -18.87 -5.79 9.99
C LEU A 54 -18.86 -7.29 10.28
N LEU A 55 -18.49 -7.69 11.51
CA LEU A 55 -18.32 -9.10 11.87
C LEU A 55 -19.52 -10.00 11.57
N PRO A 56 -20.79 -9.62 11.85
CA PRO A 56 -21.94 -10.49 11.58
C PRO A 56 -22.19 -10.76 10.08
N ALA A 57 -21.63 -9.92 9.20
CA ALA A 57 -21.78 -10.06 7.75
C ALA A 57 -20.71 -10.97 7.12
N ILE A 58 -19.67 -11.35 7.87
CA ILE A 58 -18.65 -12.29 7.39
C ILE A 58 -19.29 -13.68 7.36
N ASN A 59 -19.50 -14.20 6.15
CA ASN A 59 -20.00 -15.54 5.94
C ASN A 59 -18.91 -16.54 6.32
N PRO A 60 -19.15 -17.42 7.32
CA PRO A 60 -18.13 -18.36 7.79
C PRO A 60 -17.76 -19.43 6.75
N LEU A 61 -18.58 -19.63 5.70
CA LEU A 61 -18.36 -20.61 4.63
C LEU A 61 -17.53 -20.06 3.47
N THR A 62 -17.43 -18.73 3.33
CA THR A 62 -16.62 -18.07 2.29
C THR A 62 -15.45 -17.30 2.88
N GLY A 63 -15.51 -16.94 4.16
CA GLY A 63 -14.54 -16.07 4.81
C GLY A 63 -14.64 -14.60 4.36
N ARG A 64 -15.77 -14.21 3.77
CA ARG A 64 -15.99 -12.92 3.08
C ARG A 64 -17.31 -12.30 3.49
N ILE A 65 -17.51 -11.03 3.16
CA ILE A 65 -18.84 -10.43 3.15
C ILE A 65 -19.41 -10.63 1.74
N ASP A 66 -20.40 -11.49 1.58
CA ASP A 66 -20.88 -11.94 0.25
C ASP A 66 -21.44 -10.81 -0.64
N SER A 67 -21.80 -9.65 -0.06
CA SER A 67 -22.23 -8.48 -0.82
C SER A 67 -21.08 -7.64 -1.38
N LEU A 68 -19.83 -7.88 -0.96
CA LEU A 68 -18.66 -7.21 -1.52
C LEU A 68 -18.37 -7.76 -2.92
N GLY A 69 -18.31 -6.87 -3.92
CA GLY A 69 -18.11 -7.24 -5.32
C GLY A 69 -16.67 -7.61 -5.67
N PHE A 70 -15.70 -7.22 -4.85
CA PHE A 70 -14.28 -7.29 -5.20
C PHE A 70 -13.41 -7.89 -4.08
N SER A 71 -12.50 -8.80 -4.44
CA SER A 71 -11.57 -9.43 -3.49
C SER A 71 -10.72 -8.41 -2.71
N SER A 72 -10.33 -7.31 -3.35
CA SER A 72 -9.59 -6.22 -2.69
C SER A 72 -10.29 -5.65 -1.45
N GLN A 73 -11.63 -5.65 -1.41
CA GLN A 73 -12.39 -5.18 -0.24
C GLN A 73 -12.30 -6.20 0.91
N ASP A 74 -12.35 -7.50 0.61
CA ASP A 74 -12.16 -8.56 1.61
C ASP A 74 -10.73 -8.58 2.17
N VAL A 75 -9.73 -8.36 1.31
CA VAL A 75 -8.33 -8.24 1.73
C VAL A 75 -8.15 -7.07 2.68
N ASN A 76 -8.78 -5.93 2.38
CA ASN A 76 -8.75 -4.76 3.24
C ASN A 76 -9.48 -5.01 4.56
N LEU A 77 -10.61 -5.72 4.56
CA LEU A 77 -11.28 -6.16 5.79
C LEU A 77 -10.34 -6.99 6.67
N ALA A 78 -9.64 -7.97 6.09
CA ALA A 78 -8.66 -8.77 6.83
C ALA A 78 -7.51 -7.90 7.37
N ALA A 79 -7.00 -6.96 6.56
CA ALA A 79 -5.93 -6.05 6.97
C ALA A 79 -6.35 -5.17 8.16
N VAL A 80 -7.51 -4.52 8.09
CA VAL A 80 -7.94 -3.58 9.15
C VAL A 80 -8.27 -4.29 10.46
N LEU A 81 -8.80 -5.51 10.43
CA LEU A 81 -9.02 -6.30 11.64
C LEU A 81 -7.68 -6.68 12.29
N ALA A 82 -6.70 -7.12 11.50
CA ALA A 82 -5.36 -7.46 12.02
C ALA A 82 -4.63 -6.22 12.58
N LEU A 83 -4.65 -5.11 11.84
CA LEU A 83 -4.01 -3.87 12.25
C LEU A 83 -4.69 -3.24 13.47
N GLN A 84 -5.99 -3.41 13.64
CA GLN A 84 -6.69 -2.96 14.84
C GLN A 84 -6.16 -3.68 16.07
N ASP A 85 -6.11 -5.00 16.03
CA ASP A 85 -5.56 -5.83 17.13
C ASP A 85 -4.09 -5.50 17.37
N TYR A 86 -3.29 -5.28 16.30
CA TYR A 86 -1.89 -4.84 16.43
C TYR A 86 -1.74 -3.49 17.16
N HIS A 87 -2.52 -2.47 16.77
CA HIS A 87 -2.42 -1.13 17.36
C HIS A 87 -3.03 -1.03 18.76
N SER A 88 -3.99 -1.90 19.07
CA SER A 88 -4.64 -1.95 20.38
C SER A 88 -3.98 -2.94 21.36
N GLY A 89 -3.11 -3.83 20.87
CA GLY A 89 -2.52 -4.90 21.67
C GLY A 89 -3.53 -5.96 22.10
N THR A 90 -4.57 -6.20 21.29
CA THR A 90 -5.60 -7.22 21.55
C THR A 90 -5.53 -8.40 20.58
N HIS A 91 -6.34 -9.43 20.84
CA HIS A 91 -6.47 -10.63 20.02
C HIS A 91 -7.96 -10.92 19.71
N LEU A 92 -8.77 -9.87 19.57
CA LEU A 92 -10.22 -9.99 19.45
C LEU A 92 -10.63 -10.66 18.13
N TYR A 93 -9.86 -10.47 17.08
CA TYR A 93 -10.20 -10.88 15.72
C TYR A 93 -9.34 -12.02 15.19
N GLU A 94 -8.39 -12.54 15.97
CA GLU A 94 -7.47 -13.62 15.56
C GLU A 94 -8.22 -14.82 14.98
N LYS A 95 -9.20 -15.37 15.71
CA LYS A 95 -9.97 -16.54 15.24
C LYS A 95 -10.83 -16.23 14.01
N THR A 96 -11.35 -15.02 13.90
CA THR A 96 -12.10 -14.58 12.71
C THR A 96 -11.17 -14.59 11.50
N LEU A 97 -9.96 -14.05 11.65
CA LEU A 97 -8.95 -14.03 10.59
C LEU A 97 -8.47 -15.44 10.23
N GLU A 98 -8.21 -16.31 11.19
CA GLU A 98 -7.88 -17.72 10.91
C GLU A 98 -8.93 -18.37 10.01
N ASN A 99 -10.22 -18.16 10.32
CA ASN A 99 -11.32 -18.65 9.49
C ASN A 99 -11.35 -17.97 8.12
N MET A 100 -11.24 -16.63 8.05
CA MET A 100 -11.23 -15.88 6.79
C MET A 100 -10.15 -16.39 5.84
N PHE A 101 -8.89 -16.45 6.30
CA PHE A 101 -7.78 -16.91 5.48
C PHE A 101 -7.92 -18.38 5.08
N SER A 102 -8.24 -19.28 6.02
CA SER A 102 -8.35 -20.71 5.72
C SER A 102 -9.49 -21.02 4.74
N VAL A 103 -10.66 -20.42 4.95
CA VAL A 103 -11.85 -20.69 4.13
C VAL A 103 -11.72 -20.02 2.78
N TYR A 104 -11.25 -18.77 2.70
CA TYR A 104 -11.00 -18.12 1.42
C TYR A 104 -9.98 -18.92 0.60
N PHE A 105 -8.85 -19.28 1.18
CA PHE A 105 -7.80 -20.02 0.47
C PHE A 105 -8.29 -21.37 -0.06
N SER A 106 -9.00 -22.14 0.77
CA SER A 106 -9.51 -23.47 0.37
C SER A 106 -10.62 -23.40 -0.69
N THR A 107 -11.45 -22.36 -0.68
CA THR A 107 -12.51 -22.16 -1.69
C THR A 107 -11.98 -21.69 -3.05
N HIS A 108 -10.71 -21.28 -3.14
CA HIS A 108 -10.08 -20.72 -4.33
C HIS A 108 -8.89 -21.57 -4.81
N ASN A 109 -9.08 -22.90 -4.86
CA ASN A 109 -8.07 -23.86 -5.32
C ASN A 109 -6.72 -23.76 -4.59
N ASN A 110 -6.72 -23.44 -3.28
CA ASN A 110 -5.52 -23.21 -2.49
C ASN A 110 -4.62 -22.10 -3.06
N SER A 111 -5.26 -21.00 -3.46
CA SER A 111 -4.62 -19.78 -3.93
C SER A 111 -5.49 -18.59 -3.54
N PHE A 112 -4.87 -17.40 -3.44
CA PHE A 112 -5.61 -16.15 -3.32
C PHE A 112 -5.81 -15.44 -4.66
N LEU A 113 -5.23 -15.97 -5.74
CA LEU A 113 -5.58 -15.57 -7.10
C LEU A 113 -7.08 -15.83 -7.25
N SER A 114 -7.87 -14.76 -7.30
CA SER A 114 -9.31 -14.92 -7.25
C SER A 114 -9.78 -15.77 -8.43
N SER A 115 -10.70 -16.67 -8.14
CA SER A 115 -11.60 -17.26 -9.12
C SER A 115 -12.71 -16.27 -9.45
N LEU A 116 -12.44 -14.95 -9.46
CA LEU A 116 -13.42 -14.00 -9.96
C LEU A 116 -13.86 -14.55 -11.33
N PRO A 117 -15.17 -14.58 -11.62
CA PRO A 117 -15.68 -15.00 -12.92
C PRO A 117 -15.37 -13.93 -13.98
N VAL A 118 -14.15 -13.38 -13.97
CA VAL A 118 -13.57 -12.72 -15.12
C VAL A 118 -13.27 -13.86 -16.09
N PRO A 119 -13.80 -13.83 -17.32
CA PRO A 119 -13.35 -14.74 -18.36
C PRO A 119 -11.82 -14.71 -18.38
N PRO A 120 -11.14 -15.87 -18.52
CA PRO A 120 -9.72 -15.90 -18.83
C PRO A 120 -9.42 -14.81 -19.87
N PRO A 121 -8.42 -13.95 -19.58
CA PRO A 121 -7.10 -14.41 -19.16
C PRO A 121 -6.45 -13.61 -18.02
N SER A 122 -7.17 -13.12 -17.01
CA SER A 122 -6.58 -12.12 -16.10
C SER A 122 -6.72 -12.45 -14.62
N HIS A 123 -5.97 -13.45 -14.14
CA HIS A 123 -5.69 -13.60 -12.72
C HIS A 123 -4.51 -12.70 -12.34
N GLY A 124 -4.77 -11.70 -11.50
CA GLY A 124 -3.79 -10.69 -11.11
C GLY A 124 -2.94 -11.10 -9.91
N ASN A 125 -1.62 -10.97 -10.01
CA ASN A 125 -0.67 -11.12 -8.91
C ASN A 125 -0.94 -10.15 -7.75
N ASN A 126 -1.60 -9.03 -8.02
CA ASN A 126 -1.97 -8.04 -6.99
C ASN A 126 -2.86 -8.64 -5.90
N GLU A 127 -3.75 -9.57 -6.21
CA GLU A 127 -4.64 -10.15 -5.19
C GLU A 127 -3.87 -11.05 -4.23
N ASP A 128 -3.07 -11.96 -4.77
CA ASP A 128 -2.31 -12.91 -3.96
C ASP A 128 -1.30 -12.19 -3.05
N ILE A 129 -0.64 -11.16 -3.58
CA ILE A 129 0.32 -10.41 -2.76
C ILE A 129 -0.35 -9.55 -1.70
N GLN A 130 -1.54 -8.99 -1.96
CA GLN A 130 -2.25 -8.19 -0.96
C GLN A 130 -2.82 -9.10 0.15
N TRP A 131 -3.34 -10.28 -0.18
CA TRP A 131 -3.71 -11.30 0.83
C TRP A 131 -2.48 -11.71 1.65
N GLY A 132 -1.34 -11.95 1.01
CA GLY A 132 -0.08 -12.24 1.70
C GLY A 132 0.37 -11.13 2.65
N LEU A 133 0.24 -9.87 2.22
CA LEU A 133 0.54 -8.70 3.06
C LEU A 133 -0.42 -8.59 4.26
N SER A 134 -1.71 -8.81 4.06
CA SER A 134 -2.70 -8.86 5.15
C SER A 134 -2.42 -9.99 6.14
N ALA A 135 -1.99 -11.17 5.65
CA ALA A 135 -1.56 -12.27 6.50
C ALA A 135 -0.33 -11.87 7.34
N PHE A 136 0.62 -11.13 6.76
CA PHE A 136 1.74 -10.63 7.53
C PHE A 136 1.32 -9.64 8.62
N TYR A 137 0.31 -8.79 8.40
CA TYR A 137 -0.26 -7.96 9.47
C TYR A 137 -0.82 -8.81 10.62
N ALA A 138 -1.54 -9.89 10.31
CA ALA A 138 -2.02 -10.83 11.32
C ALA A 138 -0.87 -11.53 12.05
N TYR A 139 0.20 -11.90 11.35
CA TYR A 139 1.42 -12.40 11.99
C TYR A 139 2.05 -11.38 12.95
N ARG A 140 2.13 -10.10 12.56
CA ARG A 140 2.62 -9.03 13.45
C ARG A 140 1.75 -8.86 14.70
N ALA A 141 0.43 -9.00 14.56
CA ALA A 141 -0.51 -8.89 15.67
C ALA A 141 -0.39 -10.07 16.65
N TYR A 142 -0.24 -11.30 16.14
CA TYR A 142 -0.45 -12.51 16.95
C TYR A 142 0.77 -13.42 17.11
N SER A 143 1.84 -13.20 16.33
CA SER A 143 3.00 -14.11 16.23
C SER A 143 2.61 -15.56 15.87
N ASN A 144 1.50 -15.74 15.16
CA ASN A 144 0.98 -17.05 14.75
C ASN A 144 1.61 -17.46 13.41
N GLU A 145 2.41 -18.53 13.44
CA GLU A 145 3.16 -19.05 12.29
C GLU A 145 2.28 -19.43 11.09
N THR A 146 1.00 -19.72 11.31
CA THR A 146 0.06 -19.97 10.20
C THR A 146 -0.01 -18.77 9.27
N PHE A 147 -0.17 -17.56 9.84
CA PHE A 147 -0.22 -16.33 9.07
C PHE A 147 1.11 -15.99 8.40
N TYR A 148 2.24 -16.25 9.07
CA TYR A 148 3.56 -16.08 8.48
C TYR A 148 3.78 -16.99 7.27
N ASN A 149 3.38 -18.27 7.37
CA ASN A 149 3.48 -19.22 6.27
C ASN A 149 2.59 -18.81 5.09
N ILE A 150 1.36 -18.36 5.35
CA ILE A 150 0.47 -17.81 4.31
C ILE A 150 1.14 -16.64 3.58
N ALA A 151 1.67 -15.68 4.33
CA ALA A 151 2.36 -14.51 3.78
C ALA A 151 3.56 -14.91 2.91
N LYS A 152 4.37 -15.84 3.41
CA LYS A 152 5.53 -16.39 2.71
C LYS A 152 5.13 -17.11 1.42
N GLU A 153 4.11 -17.96 1.45
CA GLU A 153 3.64 -18.71 0.28
C GLU A 153 3.08 -17.78 -0.82
N SER A 154 2.31 -16.76 -0.44
CA SER A 154 1.87 -15.71 -1.37
C SER A 154 3.05 -14.97 -2.00
N TRP A 155 4.06 -14.61 -1.20
CA TRP A 155 5.29 -14.00 -1.72
C TRP A 155 6.01 -14.91 -2.71
N GLU A 156 6.17 -16.20 -2.39
CA GLU A 156 6.85 -17.18 -3.24
C GLU A 156 6.12 -17.34 -4.58
N ARG A 157 4.78 -17.43 -4.58
CA ARG A 157 3.98 -17.50 -5.82
C ARG A 157 4.18 -16.27 -6.70
N VAL A 158 4.09 -15.07 -6.13
CA VAL A 158 4.23 -13.83 -6.91
C VAL A 158 5.68 -13.60 -7.35
N SER A 159 6.67 -14.06 -6.59
CA SER A 159 8.08 -13.97 -6.95
C SER A 159 8.43 -14.70 -8.26
N ALA A 160 7.63 -15.70 -8.66
CA ALA A 160 7.79 -16.39 -9.94
C ALA A 160 7.54 -15.48 -11.16
N TYR A 161 6.87 -14.34 -10.96
CA TYR A 161 6.55 -13.34 -11.98
C TYR A 161 7.46 -12.11 -11.94
N PHE A 162 8.51 -12.16 -11.12
CA PHE A 162 9.51 -11.13 -11.00
C PHE A 162 10.43 -11.09 -12.23
N VAL A 163 10.59 -9.93 -12.87
CA VAL A 163 11.47 -9.75 -14.02
C VAL A 163 12.93 -9.86 -13.58
N GLY A 164 13.60 -10.94 -14.03
CA GLY A 164 14.98 -11.27 -13.68
C GLY A 164 15.12 -12.57 -12.89
N ALA A 165 14.03 -13.24 -12.49
CA ALA A 165 14.14 -14.58 -11.92
C ALA A 165 14.40 -15.65 -13.02
N PRO A 166 15.11 -16.75 -12.71
CA PRO A 166 15.40 -17.80 -13.71
C PRO A 166 14.16 -18.48 -14.28
N SER A 167 13.07 -18.51 -13.51
CA SER A 167 11.80 -19.13 -13.85
C SER A 167 10.82 -18.19 -14.55
N THR A 168 11.12 -16.89 -14.65
CA THR A 168 10.20 -15.94 -15.26
C THR A 168 10.11 -16.19 -16.76
N ARG A 169 8.90 -16.05 -17.31
CA ARG A 169 8.69 -16.05 -18.77
C ARG A 169 9.72 -15.14 -19.44
N SER A 170 10.44 -15.65 -20.43
CA SER A 170 11.40 -14.86 -21.21
C SER A 170 10.62 -13.87 -22.07
N VAL A 171 10.46 -12.64 -21.57
CA VAL A 171 9.81 -11.57 -22.33
C VAL A 171 10.85 -10.98 -23.28
N ALA A 172 10.60 -11.09 -24.59
CA ALA A 172 11.42 -10.43 -25.59
C ALA A 172 11.14 -8.92 -25.56
N PHE A 173 12.12 -8.12 -25.10
CA PHE A 173 12.02 -6.67 -25.10
C PHE A 173 12.29 -6.13 -26.51
N ASN A 174 11.25 -6.15 -27.33
CA ASN A 174 11.33 -5.72 -28.72
C ASN A 174 11.06 -4.22 -28.81
N GLY A 175 11.97 -3.39 -28.30
CA GLY A 175 11.78 -1.94 -28.38
C GLY A 175 12.76 -1.12 -27.57
N SER A 176 13.53 -0.30 -28.27
CA SER A 176 14.24 0.83 -27.67
C SER A 176 13.22 1.77 -27.03
N CYS A 177 13.09 1.75 -25.71
CA CYS A 177 12.28 2.72 -24.99
C CYS A 177 12.67 4.14 -25.42
N PRO A 178 11.72 5.01 -25.83
CA PRO A 178 12.03 6.33 -26.36
C PRO A 178 12.98 7.11 -25.45
N THR A 179 14.00 7.70 -26.05
CA THR A 179 15.24 8.11 -25.39
C THR A 179 15.11 9.20 -24.31
N ALA A 180 13.95 9.84 -24.17
CA ALA A 180 13.68 10.79 -23.09
C ALA A 180 13.81 10.15 -21.68
N ARG A 181 13.74 8.81 -21.58
CA ARG A 181 14.11 8.04 -20.38
C ARG A 181 15.25 7.01 -20.61
N ALA A 182 15.91 7.01 -21.78
CA ALA A 182 17.00 6.08 -22.09
C ALA A 182 18.33 6.36 -21.37
N HIS A 183 18.35 7.29 -20.42
CA HIS A 183 19.50 7.52 -19.56
C HIS A 183 19.75 6.39 -18.53
N LEU A 184 18.93 5.33 -18.52
CA LEU A 184 18.89 4.36 -17.41
C LEU A 184 19.54 2.98 -17.69
N GLY A 185 20.14 2.75 -18.87
CA GLY A 185 21.09 1.64 -19.12
C GLY A 185 20.51 0.20 -19.20
N GLU A 186 21.22 -0.71 -19.87
CA GLU A 186 20.84 -2.14 -19.98
C GLU A 186 20.71 -2.77 -18.57
N GLY A 187 19.52 -3.27 -18.22
CA GLY A 187 19.14 -3.65 -16.84
C GLY A 187 17.89 -2.92 -16.30
N LEU A 188 17.30 -2.00 -17.09
CA LEU A 188 16.15 -1.14 -16.76
C LEU A 188 14.95 -1.84 -16.09
N ASN A 189 14.66 -3.10 -16.43
CA ASN A 189 13.41 -3.74 -16.01
C ASN A 189 13.57 -4.71 -14.83
N LEU A 190 14.78 -4.88 -14.31
CA LEU A 190 15.02 -5.71 -13.12
C LEU A 190 14.29 -5.10 -11.92
N GLY A 191 13.55 -5.94 -11.18
CA GLY A 191 12.73 -5.49 -10.06
C GLY A 191 11.24 -5.42 -10.34
N ALA A 192 10.85 -5.37 -11.61
CA ALA A 192 9.44 -5.31 -11.98
C ALA A 192 8.72 -6.64 -11.70
N VAL A 193 7.42 -6.59 -11.41
CA VAL A 193 6.58 -7.79 -11.20
C VAL A 193 5.36 -7.67 -12.09
N PHE A 194 5.13 -8.68 -12.93
CA PHE A 194 3.99 -8.68 -13.86
C PHE A 194 2.66 -8.67 -13.11
N MET A 195 1.72 -7.86 -13.60
CA MET A 195 0.39 -7.80 -13.03
C MET A 195 -0.35 -9.13 -13.24
N TYR A 196 -0.28 -9.71 -14.44
CA TYR A 196 -1.03 -10.92 -14.79
C TYR A 196 -0.17 -12.18 -14.77
N THR A 197 -0.77 -13.29 -14.33
CA THR A 197 -0.10 -14.58 -14.18
C THR A 197 -0.17 -15.45 -15.44
N ASP A 198 -1.21 -15.28 -16.25
CA ASP A 198 -1.61 -16.20 -17.33
C ASP A 198 -1.45 -15.61 -18.74
N GLU A 199 -1.35 -14.30 -18.89
CA GLU A 199 -1.25 -13.66 -20.21
C GLU A 199 0.21 -13.38 -20.61
N THR A 200 0.87 -14.36 -21.24
CA THR A 200 2.30 -14.27 -21.63
C THR A 200 2.66 -13.11 -22.56
N SER A 201 1.69 -12.58 -23.30
CA SER A 201 1.92 -11.45 -24.21
C SER A 201 1.79 -10.08 -23.55
N ASP A 202 1.10 -10.01 -22.41
CA ASP A 202 0.89 -8.79 -21.66
C ASP A 202 2.09 -8.52 -20.76
N THR A 203 2.81 -7.42 -20.99
CA THR A 203 4.01 -7.05 -20.22
C THR A 203 3.74 -5.95 -19.20
N THR A 204 2.48 -5.78 -18.82
CA THR A 204 2.02 -4.79 -17.86
C THR A 204 2.56 -5.09 -16.47
N VAL A 205 3.11 -4.06 -15.85
CA VAL A 205 3.49 -4.03 -14.44
C VAL A 205 2.85 -2.80 -13.81
N ASN A 206 2.37 -2.92 -12.58
CA ASN A 206 1.72 -1.81 -11.89
C ASN A 206 2.16 -1.70 -10.43
N THR A 207 1.98 -0.50 -9.88
CA THR A 207 2.28 -0.22 -8.48
C THR A 207 1.36 -1.01 -7.54
N GLN A 208 0.16 -1.37 -7.97
CA GLN A 208 -0.78 -2.21 -7.21
C GLN A 208 -0.23 -3.60 -6.87
N THR A 209 0.59 -4.17 -7.75
CA THR A 209 1.26 -5.46 -7.52
C THR A 209 2.60 -5.23 -6.82
N MET A 210 3.41 -4.32 -7.37
CA MET A 210 4.80 -4.13 -6.94
C MET A 210 4.93 -3.44 -5.58
N GLY A 211 4.01 -2.54 -5.20
CA GLY A 211 4.00 -1.88 -3.90
C GLY A 211 3.86 -2.89 -2.76
N PRO A 212 2.74 -3.65 -2.69
CA PRO A 212 2.60 -4.72 -1.70
C PRO A 212 3.70 -5.77 -1.77
N PHE A 213 4.19 -6.12 -2.98
CA PHE A 213 5.30 -7.06 -3.12
C PHE A 213 6.58 -6.55 -2.47
N MET A 214 6.94 -5.29 -2.70
CA MET A 214 8.07 -4.65 -2.04
C MET A 214 7.89 -4.62 -0.53
N THR A 215 6.70 -4.23 -0.06
CA THR A 215 6.37 -4.11 1.37
C THR A 215 6.45 -5.46 2.07
N LEU A 216 5.81 -6.49 1.53
CA LEU A 216 5.86 -7.85 2.08
C LEU A 216 7.28 -8.42 2.06
N SER A 217 8.04 -8.17 1.00
CA SER A 217 9.46 -8.56 0.92
C SER A 217 10.27 -7.91 2.07
N ALA A 218 10.09 -6.61 2.31
CA ALA A 218 10.80 -5.90 3.37
C ALA A 218 10.42 -6.43 4.76
N TYR A 219 9.15 -6.72 4.98
CA TYR A 219 8.64 -7.32 6.21
C TYR A 219 9.16 -8.73 6.47
N LEU A 220 9.13 -9.61 5.48
CA LEU A 220 9.67 -10.97 5.60
C LEU A 220 11.17 -10.95 5.92
N TYR A 221 11.93 -10.00 5.34
CA TYR A 221 13.33 -9.79 5.70
C TYR A 221 13.49 -9.30 7.14
N GLU A 222 12.68 -8.32 7.57
CA GLU A 222 12.72 -7.80 8.94
C GLU A 222 12.46 -8.91 9.97
N SER A 223 11.51 -9.81 9.70
CA SER A 223 11.23 -10.97 10.56
C SER A 223 12.29 -12.06 10.49
N ASN A 224 12.99 -12.21 9.36
CA ASN A 224 14.04 -13.21 9.21
C ASN A 224 15.23 -12.67 8.39
N THR A 225 16.11 -11.96 9.08
CA THR A 225 17.28 -11.29 8.48
C THR A 225 18.31 -12.24 7.87
N SER A 226 18.23 -13.54 8.17
CA SER A 226 19.11 -14.56 7.57
C SER A 226 18.76 -14.84 6.11
N ASN A 227 17.52 -14.59 5.70
CA ASN A 227 17.09 -14.76 4.31
C ASN A 227 17.24 -13.46 3.54
N THR A 228 18.44 -13.21 3.02
CA THR A 228 18.77 -11.99 2.26
C THR A 228 18.03 -11.87 0.93
N GLN A 229 17.39 -12.94 0.45
CA GLN A 229 16.61 -12.91 -0.80
C GLN A 229 15.46 -11.90 -0.69
N TYR A 230 14.74 -11.89 0.42
CA TYR A 230 13.65 -10.95 0.65
C TYR A 230 14.11 -9.49 0.55
N LEU A 231 15.25 -9.15 1.16
CA LEU A 231 15.83 -7.81 1.03
C LEU A 231 16.23 -7.49 -0.41
N ALA A 232 16.83 -8.45 -1.12
CA ALA A 232 17.25 -8.25 -2.51
C ALA A 232 16.05 -7.92 -3.41
N TYR A 233 14.95 -8.65 -3.27
CA TYR A 233 13.72 -8.41 -4.04
C TYR A 233 13.06 -7.09 -3.64
N ALA A 234 12.96 -6.79 -2.34
CA ALA A 234 12.45 -5.50 -1.87
C ALA A 234 13.24 -4.33 -2.47
N ASN A 235 14.58 -4.43 -2.44
CA ASN A 235 15.46 -3.38 -2.96
C ASN A 235 15.35 -3.23 -4.48
N LEU A 236 15.33 -4.34 -5.23
CA LEU A 236 15.18 -4.30 -6.69
C LEU A 236 13.82 -3.73 -7.10
N THR A 237 12.72 -4.19 -6.50
CA THR A 237 11.38 -3.67 -6.80
C THR A 237 11.26 -2.19 -6.40
N GLY A 238 11.80 -1.79 -5.25
CA GLY A 238 11.79 -0.38 -4.86
C GLY A 238 12.61 0.51 -5.79
N ASN A 239 13.76 0.05 -6.28
CA ASN A 239 14.52 0.75 -7.32
C ASN A 239 13.71 0.91 -8.61
N TYR A 240 13.00 -0.13 -9.04
CA TYR A 240 12.15 -0.08 -10.23
C TYR A 240 11.00 0.93 -10.04
N LEU A 241 10.27 0.84 -8.93
CA LEU A 241 9.20 1.78 -8.58
C LEU A 241 9.69 3.24 -8.59
N HIS A 242 10.80 3.52 -7.91
CA HIS A 242 11.39 4.86 -7.84
C HIS A 242 11.78 5.42 -9.21
N ARG A 243 12.30 4.58 -10.11
CA ARG A 243 12.79 5.04 -11.42
C ARG A 243 11.70 5.16 -12.48
N HIS A 244 10.70 4.28 -12.44
CA HIS A 244 9.75 4.12 -13.54
C HIS A 244 8.36 4.66 -13.22
N LEU A 245 7.93 4.55 -11.95
CA LEU A 245 6.55 4.80 -11.53
C LEU A 245 6.44 5.94 -10.51
N TYR A 246 7.53 6.42 -9.92
CA TYR A 246 7.51 7.64 -9.09
C TYR A 246 7.70 8.89 -9.97
N ASN A 247 6.83 9.89 -9.82
CA ASN A 247 6.92 11.13 -10.60
C ASN A 247 7.62 12.29 -9.86
N GLY A 248 8.24 12.02 -8.71
CA GLY A 248 8.84 13.04 -7.83
C GLY A 248 7.89 13.57 -6.74
N THR A 249 6.60 13.23 -6.81
CA THR A 249 5.59 13.63 -5.83
C THR A 249 4.86 12.39 -5.29
N ILE A 250 4.36 11.54 -6.20
CA ILE A 250 3.49 10.41 -5.91
C ILE A 250 3.81 9.21 -6.83
N MET A 251 3.21 8.06 -6.53
CA MET A 251 3.25 6.90 -7.43
C MET A 251 2.20 7.00 -8.54
N LEU A 252 2.64 6.66 -9.74
CA LEU A 252 1.81 6.40 -10.90
C LEU A 252 1.38 4.93 -10.91
N ASP A 253 0.34 4.65 -11.69
CA ASP A 253 -0.34 3.36 -11.63
C ASP A 253 0.42 2.26 -12.37
N THR A 254 0.55 2.39 -13.69
CA THR A 254 0.90 1.27 -14.56
C THR A 254 1.92 1.68 -15.61
N THR A 255 2.82 0.75 -15.96
CA THR A 255 3.67 0.86 -17.14
C THR A 255 3.73 -0.48 -17.87
N ASP A 256 3.84 -0.43 -19.20
CA ASP A 256 4.14 -1.62 -19.99
C ASP A 256 5.67 -1.74 -20.17
N VAL A 257 6.23 -2.89 -19.82
CA VAL A 257 7.69 -3.08 -19.76
C VAL A 257 8.30 -3.21 -21.15
N ALA A 258 7.56 -3.76 -22.13
CA ALA A 258 8.04 -3.92 -23.50
C ALA A 258 8.07 -2.60 -24.28
N THR A 259 7.12 -1.70 -24.01
CA THR A 259 6.93 -0.45 -24.74
C THR A 259 7.36 0.78 -23.95
N CYS A 260 7.61 0.65 -22.65
CA CYS A 260 7.84 1.76 -21.71
C CYS A 260 6.71 2.81 -21.71
N LEU A 261 5.50 2.43 -22.13
CA LEU A 261 4.33 3.30 -22.04
C LEU A 261 3.89 3.38 -20.59
N LEU A 262 3.93 4.60 -20.06
CA LEU A 262 3.55 4.93 -18.69
C LEU A 262 2.14 5.54 -18.67
N ASP A 263 1.27 5.00 -17.81
CA ASP A 263 0.03 5.66 -17.45
C ASP A 263 0.31 6.85 -16.54
N LYS A 264 0.11 8.07 -17.08
CA LYS A 264 0.25 9.33 -16.35
C LYS A 264 -1.09 9.90 -15.88
N LYS A 265 -2.21 9.28 -16.25
CA LYS A 265 -3.57 9.78 -16.01
C LYS A 265 -4.19 9.15 -14.78
N THR A 266 -3.90 7.87 -14.55
CA THR A 266 -4.43 7.15 -13.40
C THR A 266 -3.60 7.49 -12.18
N VAL A 267 -4.24 8.17 -11.23
CA VAL A 267 -3.61 8.65 -10.01
C VAL A 267 -4.46 8.17 -8.85
N LEU A 268 -3.97 7.15 -8.13
CA LEU A 268 -4.71 6.47 -7.09
C LEU A 268 -3.87 6.43 -5.81
N THR A 269 -4.49 6.84 -4.72
CA THR A 269 -3.88 6.98 -3.38
C THR A 269 -3.19 5.70 -2.90
N TYR A 270 -3.78 4.53 -3.12
CA TYR A 270 -3.25 3.25 -2.65
C TYR A 270 -1.88 2.89 -3.25
N ASN A 271 -1.60 3.29 -4.50
CA ASN A 271 -0.30 3.08 -5.13
C ASN A 271 0.80 3.76 -4.31
N THR A 272 0.50 4.98 -3.85
CA THR A 272 1.38 5.74 -2.96
C THR A 272 1.40 5.14 -1.56
N GLY A 273 0.25 4.73 -1.02
CA GLY A 273 0.15 4.11 0.31
C GLY A 273 0.99 2.84 0.47
N TYR A 274 0.82 1.85 -0.40
CA TYR A 274 1.60 0.61 -0.33
C TYR A 274 3.10 0.87 -0.48
N THR A 275 3.49 1.78 -1.38
CA THR A 275 4.89 2.12 -1.58
C THR A 275 5.48 2.84 -0.37
N LEU A 276 4.76 3.81 0.21
CA LEU A 276 5.15 4.52 1.44
C LEU A 276 5.42 3.55 2.60
N GLU A 277 4.58 2.52 2.73
CA GLU A 277 4.77 1.49 3.75
C GLU A 277 6.08 0.72 3.56
N GLY A 278 6.33 0.20 2.35
CA GLY A 278 7.55 -0.57 2.09
C GLY A 278 8.82 0.29 2.21
N ILE A 279 8.80 1.54 1.71
CA ILE A 279 9.97 2.43 1.87
C ILE A 279 10.20 2.78 3.33
N ALA A 280 9.15 2.85 4.17
CA ALA A 280 9.30 3.09 5.60
C ALA A 280 10.02 1.93 6.29
N VAL A 281 9.71 0.68 5.93
CA VAL A 281 10.42 -0.49 6.44
C VAL A 281 11.89 -0.45 6.01
N LEU A 282 12.17 -0.24 4.72
CA LEU A 282 13.54 -0.21 4.19
C LEU A 282 14.36 0.98 4.73
N ALA A 283 13.75 2.15 4.89
CA ALA A 283 14.36 3.32 5.52
C ALA A 283 14.71 3.04 6.98
N ASN A 284 13.84 2.36 7.73
CA ASN A 284 14.12 1.97 9.11
C ASN A 284 15.29 0.97 9.20
N LEU A 285 15.36 0.00 8.28
CA LEU A 285 16.47 -0.95 8.16
C LEU A 285 17.80 -0.28 7.74
N SER A 286 17.76 0.93 7.17
CA SER A 286 18.96 1.69 6.81
C SER A 286 19.61 2.43 7.99
N LYS A 287 18.88 2.62 9.10
CA LYS A 287 19.34 3.44 10.21
C LYS A 287 20.62 2.87 10.82
N GLY A 288 21.66 3.70 10.85
CA GLY A 288 22.94 3.36 11.47
C GLY A 288 23.83 2.41 10.66
N ALA A 289 23.48 2.10 9.40
CA ALA A 289 24.26 1.22 8.54
C ALA A 289 24.46 1.79 7.13
N ASP A 290 25.66 1.61 6.56
CA ASP A 290 25.92 1.87 5.14
C ASP A 290 25.62 0.61 4.31
N ASN A 291 24.34 0.30 4.17
CA ASN A 291 23.85 -0.92 3.50
C ASN A 291 23.20 -0.63 2.12
N GLY A 292 23.38 0.58 1.60
CA GLY A 292 22.79 1.01 0.32
C GLY A 292 21.28 1.30 0.36
N LEU A 293 20.64 1.24 1.52
CA LEU A 293 19.21 1.55 1.69
C LEU A 293 18.94 3.03 2.04
N GLY A 294 19.98 3.86 2.19
CA GLY A 294 19.81 5.28 2.57
C GLY A 294 18.92 6.09 1.62
N MET A 295 18.81 5.68 0.35
CA MET A 295 17.91 6.33 -0.63
C MET A 295 16.44 6.30 -0.19
N TYR A 296 16.02 5.31 0.59
CA TYR A 296 14.63 5.18 1.04
C TYR A 296 14.26 6.22 2.08
N SER A 297 15.22 6.66 2.91
CA SER A 297 15.01 7.81 3.82
C SER A 297 14.81 9.10 3.03
N ASP A 298 15.69 9.38 2.05
CA ASP A 298 15.58 10.57 1.19
C ASP A 298 14.27 10.57 0.39
N TRP A 299 13.88 9.40 -0.12
CA TRP A 299 12.63 9.21 -0.84
C TRP A 299 11.43 9.44 0.08
N LEU A 300 11.43 8.86 1.28
CA LEU A 300 10.35 9.03 2.25
C LEU A 300 10.18 10.50 2.67
N ASP A 301 11.28 11.19 2.94
CA ASP A 301 11.26 12.61 3.32
C ASP A 301 10.71 13.52 2.21
N THR A 302 10.78 13.07 0.96
CA THR A 302 10.24 13.79 -0.19
C THR A 302 8.78 13.44 -0.44
N MET A 303 8.50 12.13 -0.46
CA MET A 303 7.22 11.59 -0.90
C MET A 303 6.11 11.76 0.15
N ALA A 304 6.40 11.57 1.44
CA ALA A 304 5.38 11.67 2.48
C ALA A 304 4.69 13.04 2.53
N PRO A 305 5.41 14.18 2.67
CA PRO A 305 4.76 15.50 2.67
C PRO A 305 4.15 15.85 1.30
N ALA A 306 4.72 15.35 0.20
CA ALA A 306 4.19 15.59 -1.14
C ALA A 306 2.86 14.86 -1.38
N ALA A 307 2.74 13.61 -0.93
CA ALA A 307 1.53 12.82 -1.02
C ALA A 307 0.39 13.37 -0.13
N ILE A 308 0.72 13.82 1.08
CA ILE A 308 -0.24 14.47 1.98
C ILE A 308 -0.83 15.73 1.33
N ASN A 309 0.01 16.57 0.73
CA ASN A 309 -0.40 17.83 0.13
C ASN A 309 -0.80 17.72 -1.35
N PHE A 310 -0.96 16.50 -1.89
CA PHE A 310 -1.19 16.33 -3.33
C PHE A 310 -2.63 16.76 -3.70
N PRO A 311 -2.81 17.83 -4.50
CA PRO A 311 -4.13 18.39 -4.77
C PRO A 311 -4.99 17.50 -5.68
N GLY A 312 -4.45 16.40 -6.22
CA GLY A 312 -5.22 15.45 -7.01
C GLY A 312 -6.10 14.52 -6.17
N TRP A 313 -5.87 14.43 -4.86
CA TRP A 313 -6.74 13.67 -3.94
C TRP A 313 -6.91 14.34 -2.56
N THR A 314 -6.15 15.39 -2.21
CA THR A 314 -6.32 16.09 -0.94
C THR A 314 -7.04 17.42 -1.17
N GLY A 315 -8.21 17.58 -0.54
CA GLY A 315 -8.99 18.83 -0.61
C GLY A 315 -8.32 19.97 0.15
N SER A 316 -8.80 21.20 -0.05
CA SER A 316 -8.35 22.35 0.75
C SER A 316 -8.65 22.19 2.24
N ASP A 317 -9.64 21.38 2.57
CA ASP A 317 -10.01 20.96 3.93
C ASP A 317 -9.08 19.86 4.50
N GLY A 318 -8.13 19.36 3.71
CA GLY A 318 -7.22 18.28 4.08
C GLY A 318 -7.84 16.89 3.98
N ILE A 319 -9.12 16.77 3.62
CA ILE A 319 -9.80 15.48 3.54
C ILE A 319 -9.45 14.81 2.20
N ILE A 320 -9.22 13.50 2.19
CA ILE A 320 -9.01 12.77 0.94
C ILE A 320 -10.32 12.72 0.15
N PHE A 321 -10.30 13.13 -1.12
CA PHE A 321 -11.36 12.88 -2.10
C PHE A 321 -10.88 11.85 -3.12
N GLU A 322 -11.42 10.65 -3.02
CA GLU A 322 -11.24 9.57 -4.00
C GLU A 322 -12.50 8.71 -3.99
N GLU A 323 -13.65 9.37 -4.09
CA GLU A 323 -14.95 8.71 -4.06
C GLU A 323 -15.36 8.22 -5.44
N ASN A 324 -15.94 7.01 -5.49
CA ASN A 324 -16.73 6.56 -6.63
C ASN A 324 -18.22 6.76 -6.32
N ALA A 325 -19.02 7.09 -7.34
CA ALA A 325 -20.47 7.20 -7.17
C ALA A 325 -21.12 5.85 -6.80
N ASP A 326 -20.48 4.76 -7.20
CA ASP A 326 -20.85 3.41 -6.81
C ASP A 326 -20.00 2.99 -5.59
N PRO A 327 -20.59 2.88 -4.38
CA PRO A 327 -19.85 2.48 -3.19
C PRO A 327 -19.26 1.07 -3.33
N ASP A 328 -19.87 0.20 -4.14
CA ASP A 328 -19.39 -1.17 -4.35
C ASP A 328 -18.23 -1.24 -5.34
N ASN A 329 -17.88 -0.11 -5.99
CA ASN A 329 -16.74 -0.05 -6.89
C ASN A 329 -15.43 -0.43 -6.18
N TRP A 330 -14.55 -1.12 -6.88
CA TRP A 330 -13.23 -1.52 -6.37
C TRP A 330 -12.37 -0.35 -5.88
N GLN A 331 -12.62 0.87 -6.37
CA GLN A 331 -11.92 2.09 -5.96
C GLN A 331 -12.36 2.63 -4.60
N SER A 332 -13.58 2.31 -4.16
CA SER A 332 -14.25 3.00 -3.06
C SER A 332 -13.59 2.86 -1.69
N GLY A 333 -12.64 1.93 -1.53
CA GLY A 333 -11.86 1.77 -0.30
C GLY A 333 -10.36 1.96 -0.41
N LEU A 334 -9.86 2.44 -1.55
CA LEU A 334 -8.42 2.47 -1.80
C LEU A 334 -7.69 3.59 -1.05
N LYS A 335 -8.36 4.72 -0.78
CA LYS A 335 -7.80 5.84 0.00
C LYS A 335 -7.32 5.51 1.40
N ALA A 336 -7.90 4.49 2.02
CA ALA A 336 -7.48 4.01 3.32
C ALA A 336 -6.03 3.49 3.32
N VAL A 337 -5.56 2.93 2.22
CA VAL A 337 -4.19 2.41 2.08
C VAL A 337 -3.15 3.53 2.19
N LEU A 338 -3.46 4.75 1.73
CA LEU A 338 -2.58 5.90 1.94
C LEU A 338 -2.41 6.24 3.43
N VAL A 339 -3.52 6.23 4.17
CA VAL A 339 -3.52 6.48 5.62
C VAL A 339 -2.69 5.42 6.35
N ARG A 340 -2.86 4.13 5.99
CA ARG A 340 -2.07 3.01 6.51
C ARG A 340 -0.57 3.18 6.25
N GLY A 341 -0.19 3.49 5.01
CA GLY A 341 1.21 3.68 4.63
C GLY A 341 1.85 4.87 5.35
N LEU A 342 1.12 5.99 5.49
CA LEU A 342 1.58 7.17 6.24
C LEU A 342 1.75 6.85 7.74
N LEU A 343 0.83 6.08 8.32
CA LEU A 343 0.92 5.65 9.70
C LEU A 343 2.18 4.81 9.96
N GLU A 344 2.45 3.80 9.13
CA GLU A 344 3.64 2.96 9.27
C GLU A 344 4.90 3.80 9.10
N ALA A 345 4.92 4.69 8.10
CA ALA A 345 6.02 5.63 7.88
C ALA A 345 6.29 6.48 9.11
N ARG A 346 5.25 7.12 9.65
CA ARG A 346 5.32 7.97 10.83
C ARG A 346 5.74 7.18 12.08
N THR A 347 5.24 5.97 12.26
CA THR A 347 5.55 5.13 13.42
C THR A 347 7.02 4.73 13.43
N ARG A 348 7.57 4.40 12.26
CA ARG A 348 8.99 4.04 12.12
C ARG A 348 9.92 5.25 12.11
N ASN A 349 9.45 6.43 11.71
CA ASN A 349 10.26 7.63 11.58
C ASN A 349 9.65 8.80 12.38
N PRO A 350 9.55 8.66 13.73
CA PRO A 350 8.87 9.64 14.57
C PRO A 350 9.58 11.01 14.63
N ASP A 351 10.87 11.04 14.32
CA ASP A 351 11.72 12.24 14.37
C ASP A 351 11.82 12.96 13.01
N ALA A 352 11.17 12.44 11.96
CA ALA A 352 11.19 13.07 10.64
C ALA A 352 10.44 14.41 10.66
N GLU A 353 10.88 15.39 9.85
CA GLU A 353 10.25 16.73 9.85
C GLU A 353 8.76 16.69 9.43
N TRP A 354 8.39 15.78 8.54
CA TRP A 354 7.01 15.58 8.08
C TRP A 354 6.14 14.73 9.03
N ALA A 355 6.72 14.19 10.12
CA ALA A 355 6.03 13.29 11.04
C ALA A 355 4.80 13.94 11.70
N SER A 356 4.91 15.21 12.09
CA SER A 356 3.80 15.99 12.65
C SER A 356 2.70 16.23 11.63
N LEU A 357 3.06 16.56 10.38
CA LEU A 357 2.11 16.71 9.28
C LEU A 357 1.32 15.42 9.02
N ALA A 358 1.96 14.25 9.13
CA ALA A 358 1.26 12.97 9.00
C ALA A 358 0.26 12.72 10.15
N ASP A 359 0.65 13.01 11.40
CA ASP A 359 -0.25 12.92 12.57
C ASP A 359 -1.47 13.85 12.38
N ASP A 360 -1.25 15.08 11.92
CA ASP A 360 -2.29 16.07 11.67
C ASP A 360 -3.22 15.65 10.51
N PHE A 361 -2.65 15.14 9.40
CA PHE A 361 -3.41 14.65 8.25
C PHE A 361 -4.32 13.47 8.61
N ILE A 362 -3.82 12.51 9.40
CA ILE A 362 -4.61 11.39 9.93
C ILE A 362 -5.74 11.91 10.82
N THR A 363 -5.44 12.90 11.67
CA THR A 363 -6.44 13.53 12.55
C THR A 363 -7.54 14.24 11.78
N VAL A 364 -7.22 14.89 10.65
CA VAL A 364 -8.22 15.49 9.75
C VAL A 364 -9.16 14.41 9.21
N GLN A 365 -8.64 13.27 8.75
CA GLN A 365 -9.49 12.18 8.25
C GLN A 365 -10.38 11.62 9.36
N PHE A 366 -9.81 11.44 10.55
CA PHE A 366 -10.54 10.96 11.72
C PHE A 366 -11.69 11.89 12.10
N ASN A 367 -11.44 13.21 12.14
CA ASN A 367 -12.46 14.20 12.44
C ASN A 367 -13.56 14.26 11.37
N ALA A 368 -13.22 14.05 10.10
CA ALA A 368 -14.20 13.92 9.02
C ALA A 368 -15.12 12.71 9.24
N LEU A 369 -14.57 11.57 9.67
CA LEU A 369 -15.34 10.37 10.03
C LEU A 369 -16.25 10.59 11.25
N LEU A 370 -15.80 11.32 12.27
CA LEU A 370 -16.65 11.66 13.43
C LEU A 370 -17.86 12.52 13.04
N GLY A 371 -17.68 13.45 12.09
CA GLY A 371 -18.76 14.32 11.60
C GLY A 371 -19.69 13.64 10.60
N SER A 372 -19.23 12.58 9.93
CA SER A 372 -20.00 11.86 8.91
C SER A 372 -20.62 10.56 9.40
N GLY A 373 -20.08 9.92 10.45
CA GLY A 373 -20.54 8.62 10.94
C GLY A 373 -21.90 8.69 11.65
N THR A 374 -22.75 7.71 11.38
CA THR A 374 -24.03 7.52 12.09
C THR A 374 -24.08 6.08 12.57
N ASN A 375 -24.28 5.85 13.88
CA ASN A 375 -24.33 4.49 14.47
C ASN A 375 -23.11 3.62 14.14
N ASN A 376 -21.90 4.20 14.10
CA ASN A 376 -20.66 3.51 13.77
C ASN A 376 -20.63 2.90 12.36
N THR A 377 -21.48 3.41 11.45
CA THR A 377 -21.40 3.12 10.02
C THR A 377 -20.88 4.34 9.28
N TYR A 378 -20.05 4.09 8.26
CA TYR A 378 -19.33 5.13 7.54
C TYR A 378 -19.53 4.99 6.05
N SER A 379 -19.63 6.12 5.36
CA SER A 379 -19.68 6.16 3.90
C SER A 379 -18.27 6.19 3.32
N THR A 380 -18.14 5.68 2.09
CA THR A 380 -16.95 5.90 1.25
C THR A 380 -16.66 7.39 1.02
N ASN A 381 -17.67 8.27 1.10
CA ASN A 381 -17.47 9.73 1.08
C ASN A 381 -17.42 10.33 2.48
N TRP A 382 -16.21 10.63 2.96
CA TRP A 382 -15.97 11.14 4.31
C TRP A 382 -16.44 12.58 4.53
N ARG A 383 -16.87 13.29 3.48
CA ARG A 383 -17.46 14.64 3.57
C ARG A 383 -18.98 14.62 3.73
N THR A 384 -19.60 13.47 3.48
CA THR A 384 -21.06 13.35 3.54
C THR A 384 -21.48 12.54 4.75
N ILE A 385 -22.59 12.92 5.37
CA ILE A 385 -23.15 12.19 6.49
C ILE A 385 -23.69 10.84 5.98
N SER A 386 -23.28 9.76 6.63
CA SER A 386 -23.83 8.42 6.43
C SER A 386 -25.34 8.46 6.68
N ASN A 387 -26.10 7.85 5.78
CA ASN A 387 -27.56 7.73 5.93
C ASN A 387 -27.98 6.74 7.05
N GLY A 388 -27.01 6.20 7.81
CA GLY A 388 -27.22 5.22 8.88
C GLY A 388 -27.38 3.78 8.39
N THR A 389 -27.41 3.55 7.07
CA THR A 389 -27.32 2.22 6.49
C THR A 389 -25.87 1.77 6.49
N LEU A 390 -25.62 0.48 6.71
CA LEU A 390 -24.28 -0.06 6.67
C LEU A 390 -23.76 -0.08 5.23
N ASP A 391 -22.78 0.77 4.95
CA ASP A 391 -21.95 0.76 3.74
C ASP A 391 -20.69 -0.04 4.07
N TYR A 392 -20.59 -1.28 3.55
CA TYR A 392 -19.47 -2.18 3.87
C TYR A 392 -18.13 -1.62 3.37
N PRO A 393 -17.97 -1.25 2.09
CA PRO A 393 -16.74 -0.60 1.62
C PRO A 393 -16.38 0.64 2.44
N GLY A 394 -17.35 1.52 2.70
CA GLY A 394 -17.13 2.75 3.47
C GLY A 394 -16.67 2.47 4.91
N SER A 395 -17.28 1.49 5.57
CA SER A 395 -16.96 1.13 6.95
C SER A 395 -15.61 0.40 7.07
N ILE A 396 -15.27 -0.49 6.12
CA ILE A 396 -13.92 -1.10 6.05
C ILE A 396 -12.85 -0.01 5.89
N THR A 397 -13.09 0.93 4.98
CA THR A 397 -12.16 2.04 4.67
C THR A 397 -12.00 2.99 5.86
N ALA A 398 -13.07 3.24 6.60
CA ALA A 398 -13.03 4.05 7.81
C ALA A 398 -12.16 3.40 8.91
N MET A 399 -12.12 2.07 8.99
CA MET A 399 -11.34 1.37 10.02
C MET A 399 -9.83 1.64 9.94
N ASP A 400 -9.23 1.80 8.75
CA ASP A 400 -7.81 2.19 8.65
C ASP A 400 -7.54 3.54 9.33
N VAL A 401 -8.46 4.50 9.19
CA VAL A 401 -8.37 5.82 9.84
C VAL A 401 -8.61 5.71 11.34
N LEU A 402 -9.62 4.95 11.76
CA LEU A 402 -9.92 4.72 13.18
C LEU A 402 -8.74 4.02 13.89
N ASN A 403 -8.16 3.01 13.25
CA ASN A 403 -6.97 2.30 13.73
C ASN A 403 -5.76 3.22 13.83
N ALA A 404 -5.51 4.04 12.81
CA ALA A 404 -4.43 5.02 12.83
C ALA A 404 -4.60 6.01 13.98
N ALA A 405 -5.83 6.49 14.20
CA ALA A 405 -6.13 7.42 15.27
C ALA A 405 -5.84 6.85 16.67
N ILE A 406 -5.92 5.52 16.89
CA ILE A 406 -5.58 4.91 18.20
C ILE A 406 -4.18 5.36 18.66
N VAL A 407 -3.20 5.36 17.75
CA VAL A 407 -1.78 5.61 18.04
C VAL A 407 -1.29 7.01 17.64
N THR A 408 -2.09 7.80 16.93
CA THR A 408 -1.78 9.22 16.68
C THR A 408 -1.72 10.00 18.00
N LYS A 409 -0.74 10.92 18.11
CA LYS A 409 -0.51 11.70 19.33
C LYS A 409 -1.76 12.51 19.69
N SER A 410 -2.28 12.30 20.89
CA SER A 410 -3.27 13.22 21.46
C SER A 410 -2.62 14.57 21.69
N SER A 411 -3.37 15.65 21.47
CA SER A 411 -3.05 16.98 21.99
C SER A 411 -3.26 17.02 23.51
N ASP A 412 -2.67 16.07 24.24
CA ASP A 412 -2.59 16.13 25.69
C ASP A 412 -1.69 17.31 25.98
N ARG A 413 -2.32 18.49 26.12
CA ARG A 413 -1.73 19.66 26.71
C ARG A 413 -1.08 19.14 27.97
N SER A 414 0.24 19.08 27.96
CA SER A 414 1.02 18.87 29.15
C SER A 414 0.56 19.97 30.08
N PHE A 415 -0.34 19.65 31.00
CA PHE A 415 -0.64 20.46 32.16
C PHE A 415 0.67 20.44 32.95
N SER A 416 1.59 21.30 32.50
CA SER A 416 2.77 21.72 33.22
C SER A 416 2.29 22.01 34.62
N SER A 417 2.63 21.11 35.53
CA SER A 417 2.68 21.25 36.98
C SER A 417 2.08 22.57 37.45
N PHE A 418 0.87 22.49 38.01
CA PHE A 418 0.49 23.42 39.06
C PHE A 418 1.66 23.45 40.04
N HIS A 419 2.42 24.54 39.97
CA HIS A 419 3.48 24.85 40.91
C HIS A 419 2.78 24.98 42.26
N GLU A 420 2.91 23.96 43.08
CA GLU A 420 2.42 23.94 44.44
C GLU A 420 3.05 25.12 45.16
N HIS A 421 2.18 26.01 45.60
CA HIS A 421 2.49 27.32 46.13
C HIS A 421 2.79 27.13 47.62
N ASP A 422 4.03 26.77 47.96
CA ASP A 422 4.47 26.72 49.36
C ASP A 422 5.68 27.63 49.62
N GLY A 423 5.47 28.60 50.51
CA GLY A 423 6.44 28.88 51.57
C GLY A 423 7.65 29.76 51.27
N ASN A 424 7.44 31.08 51.27
CA ASN A 424 8.12 32.03 52.17
C ASN A 424 9.62 31.81 52.56
N SER A 425 10.54 32.60 51.97
CA SER A 425 11.68 33.25 52.67
C SER A 425 12.43 34.19 51.70
N HIS A 426 12.35 35.51 51.90
CA HIS A 426 13.41 36.32 52.51
C HIS A 426 14.83 36.08 51.97
N GLY A 427 15.36 37.06 51.21
CA GLY A 427 16.78 37.14 50.93
C GLY A 427 17.13 38.08 49.77
N GLY A 428 17.37 39.35 50.07
CA GLY A 428 17.81 40.35 49.10
C GLY A 428 19.18 40.03 48.51
N GLY A 429 19.35 40.37 47.23
CA GLY A 429 20.60 40.20 46.50
C GLY A 429 20.67 41.09 45.28
N ARG A 430 20.96 42.37 45.51
CA ARG A 430 21.37 43.34 44.49
C ARG A 430 22.68 42.84 43.85
N HIS A 431 22.68 42.50 42.56
CA HIS A 431 23.93 42.44 41.80
C HIS A 431 23.84 43.18 40.47
N ARG A 432 24.75 44.14 40.37
CA ARG A 432 24.97 45.12 39.31
C ARG A 432 26.30 44.74 38.66
N SER A 433 26.34 44.43 37.36
CA SER A 433 27.59 44.45 36.58
C SER A 433 27.30 44.25 35.10
N LYS A 434 27.29 45.33 34.30
CA LYS A 434 28.37 45.78 33.38
C LYS A 434 28.45 45.02 32.05
N THR A 435 27.99 45.75 31.04
CA THR A 435 28.45 45.80 29.65
C THR A 435 29.94 45.47 29.49
N THR A 436 30.27 44.59 28.54
CA THR A 436 31.59 44.56 27.89
C THR A 436 31.39 44.17 26.42
N ILE A 437 31.43 45.19 25.57
CA ILE A 437 31.68 45.10 24.13
C ILE A 437 33.21 45.23 23.96
N ILE A 438 33.74 44.61 22.89
CA ILE A 438 35.13 44.62 22.37
C ILE A 438 35.87 43.29 22.62
N ILE A 439 35.86 42.41 21.59
CA ILE A 439 36.98 41.64 21.00
C ILE A 439 36.35 40.70 19.93
N VAL A 440 36.24 41.15 18.67
CA VAL A 440 35.73 40.33 17.54
C VAL A 440 36.73 40.24 16.37
N VAL A 441 37.85 40.98 16.38
CA VAL A 441 38.77 40.99 15.21
C VAL A 441 39.81 39.85 15.25
N VAL A 442 40.10 39.24 16.41
CA VAL A 442 41.11 38.16 16.51
C VAL A 442 40.54 36.77 16.17
N ALA A 443 39.24 36.53 16.42
CA ALA A 443 38.60 35.23 16.19
C ALA A 443 38.48 34.89 14.70
N ILE A 444 38.30 35.90 13.84
CA ILE A 444 38.11 35.72 12.39
C ILE A 444 39.43 35.26 11.73
N VAL A 445 40.57 35.79 12.17
CA VAL A 445 41.87 35.41 11.60
C VAL A 445 42.22 33.96 11.94
N VAL A 446 41.93 33.51 13.16
CA VAL A 446 42.17 32.11 13.57
C VAL A 446 41.26 31.14 12.80
N ALA A 447 39.99 31.50 12.61
CA ALA A 447 39.04 30.68 11.84
C ALA A 447 39.44 30.55 10.36
N LEU A 448 39.93 31.64 9.74
CA LEU A 448 40.39 31.62 8.34
C LEU A 448 41.66 30.77 8.15
N VAL A 449 42.60 30.82 9.10
CA VAL A 449 43.79 29.96 9.06
C VAL A 449 43.40 28.49 9.25
N ALA A 450 42.48 28.17 10.16
CA ALA A 450 41.98 26.81 10.36
C ALA A 450 41.29 26.27 9.10
N LEU A 451 40.45 27.07 8.44
CA LEU A 451 39.79 26.72 7.18
C LEU A 451 40.80 26.47 6.04
N ALA A 452 41.84 27.30 5.94
CA ALA A 452 42.90 27.11 4.94
C ALA A 452 43.68 25.81 5.15
N VAL A 453 43.98 25.46 6.41
CA VAL A 453 44.65 24.19 6.76
C VAL A 453 43.76 22.99 6.43
N ILE A 454 42.47 23.04 6.78
CA ILE A 454 41.51 21.97 6.46
C ILE A 454 41.40 21.79 4.93
N ALA A 455 41.28 22.88 4.17
CA ALA A 455 41.24 22.83 2.72
C ALA A 455 42.53 22.22 2.12
N ALA A 456 43.70 22.59 2.63
CA ALA A 456 44.97 22.01 2.21
C ALA A 456 45.05 20.50 2.51
N LEU A 457 44.58 20.06 3.67
CA LEU A 457 44.53 18.64 4.05
C LEU A 457 43.57 17.85 3.15
N VAL A 458 42.40 18.40 2.83
CA VAL A 458 41.44 17.77 1.91
C VAL A 458 42.02 17.66 0.50
N ILE A 459 42.69 18.70 -0.01
CA ILE A 459 43.35 18.68 -1.32
C ILE A 459 44.48 17.63 -1.33
N PHE A 460 45.28 17.56 -0.27
CA PHE A 460 46.36 16.59 -0.14
C PHE A 460 45.83 15.14 -0.07
N ALA A 461 44.76 14.91 0.71
CA ALA A 461 44.09 13.62 0.79
C ALA A 461 43.48 13.19 -0.56
N ARG A 462 42.84 14.11 -1.27
CA ARG A 462 42.31 13.87 -2.62
C ARG A 462 43.42 13.55 -3.62
N ARG A 463 44.55 14.26 -3.57
CA ARG A 463 45.73 13.97 -4.41
C ARG A 463 46.32 12.59 -4.11
N ARG A 464 46.41 12.20 -2.83
CA ARG A 464 46.85 10.85 -2.44
C ARG A 464 45.89 9.75 -2.91
N ARG A 465 44.58 9.97 -2.80
CA ARG A 465 43.57 9.01 -3.29
C ARG A 465 43.63 8.84 -4.80
N LYS A 466 43.81 9.93 -5.57
CA LYS A 466 43.98 9.84 -7.04
C LYS A 466 45.26 9.08 -7.44
N LYS A 467 46.37 9.26 -6.73
CA LYS A 467 47.59 8.47 -6.98
C LYS A 467 47.38 6.98 -6.69
N ARG A 468 46.68 6.63 -5.61
CA ARG A 468 46.34 5.22 -5.30
C ARG A 468 45.39 4.59 -6.31
N ALA A 469 44.43 5.36 -6.83
CA ALA A 469 43.51 4.89 -7.87
C ALA A 469 44.22 4.65 -9.22
N ALA A 470 45.26 5.42 -9.53
CA ALA A 470 46.09 5.17 -10.71
C ALA A 470 46.90 3.87 -10.58
N SER A 471 47.51 3.62 -9.41
CA SER A 471 48.24 2.37 -9.14
C SER A 471 47.34 1.13 -9.13
N LEU A 472 46.07 1.26 -8.72
CA LEU A 472 45.09 0.18 -8.77
C LEU A 472 44.57 -0.11 -10.18
N ARG A 473 44.60 0.86 -11.11
CA ARG A 473 44.29 0.60 -12.52
C ARG A 473 45.41 -0.17 -13.22
N GLU A 474 46.66 0.10 -12.87
CA GLU A 474 47.82 -0.62 -13.43
C GLU A 474 47.89 -2.09 -12.96
N LEU A 475 47.31 -2.42 -11.79
CA LEU A 475 47.17 -3.79 -11.28
C LEU A 475 45.97 -4.55 -11.84
N ARG A 476 45.05 -3.89 -12.56
CA ARG A 476 43.84 -4.49 -13.13
C ARG A 476 44.00 -4.92 -14.59
N ASP A 477 45.12 -4.57 -15.23
CA ASP A 477 45.48 -5.00 -16.60
C ASP A 477 46.28 -6.32 -16.64
N PHE A 478 46.37 -7.06 -15.52
CA PHE A 478 46.72 -8.47 -15.59
C PHE A 478 45.45 -9.24 -16.00
N ASP A 479 45.48 -9.84 -17.20
CA ASP A 479 44.47 -10.76 -17.70
C ASP A 479 44.21 -11.88 -16.67
N ILE A 480 43.17 -11.68 -15.85
CA ILE A 480 42.60 -12.72 -15.00
C ILE A 480 41.46 -13.32 -15.80
N GLU A 481 41.73 -14.49 -16.37
CA GLU A 481 40.73 -15.43 -16.87
C GLU A 481 39.72 -15.66 -15.73
N GLU A 482 38.52 -15.09 -15.88
CA GLU A 482 37.50 -15.02 -14.84
C GLU A 482 36.97 -16.44 -14.57
N PRO A 483 37.12 -17.00 -13.36
CA PRO A 483 36.60 -18.32 -13.06
C PRO A 483 35.06 -18.27 -13.12
N PRO A 484 34.40 -19.31 -13.68
CA PRO A 484 32.96 -19.34 -13.81
C PRO A 484 32.31 -19.20 -12.43
N LEU A 485 31.42 -18.21 -12.30
CA LEU A 485 30.62 -17.98 -11.10
C LEU A 485 29.88 -19.28 -10.72
N PRO A 486 29.80 -19.63 -9.43
CA PRO A 486 29.09 -20.81 -8.98
C PRO A 486 27.62 -20.71 -9.40
N SER A 487 27.20 -21.65 -10.24
CA SER A 487 25.82 -21.93 -10.59
C SER A 487 25.00 -22.06 -9.30
N VAL A 488 24.11 -21.10 -9.04
CA VAL A 488 23.06 -21.25 -8.03
C VAL A 488 22.17 -22.40 -8.51
N GLU A 489 22.22 -23.54 -7.81
CA GLU A 489 21.32 -24.66 -8.09
C GLU A 489 19.87 -24.20 -7.93
N PRO A 490 19.03 -24.32 -8.97
CA PRO A 490 17.61 -24.03 -8.85
C PRO A 490 16.97 -25.09 -7.96
N PHE A 491 16.17 -24.65 -6.98
CA PHE A 491 15.22 -25.53 -6.32
C PHE A 491 14.28 -26.08 -7.39
N THR A 492 14.45 -27.35 -7.76
CA THR A 492 13.42 -28.07 -8.50
C THR A 492 12.25 -28.26 -7.56
N LEU A 493 11.20 -27.45 -7.73
CA LEU A 493 9.89 -27.80 -7.21
C LEU A 493 9.55 -29.18 -7.77
N ALA A 494 9.51 -30.21 -6.91
CA ALA A 494 9.14 -31.55 -7.33
C ALA A 494 7.71 -31.49 -7.88
N LYS A 495 7.56 -31.48 -9.21
CA LYS A 495 6.27 -31.67 -9.88
C LYS A 495 5.69 -32.98 -9.37
N ARG A 496 4.69 -32.92 -8.50
CA ARG A 496 3.84 -34.06 -8.17
C ARG A 496 3.07 -34.42 -9.45
N PRO A 497 3.22 -35.61 -10.04
CA PRO A 497 2.47 -35.96 -11.22
C PRO A 497 0.99 -36.11 -10.83
N LEU A 498 0.17 -35.14 -11.22
CA LEU A 498 -1.28 -35.30 -11.27
C LEU A 498 -1.60 -36.17 -12.49
N SER A 499 -1.74 -37.47 -12.25
CA SER A 499 -2.25 -38.43 -13.23
C SER A 499 -3.74 -38.17 -13.47
N PHE A 500 -4.07 -37.26 -14.39
CA PHE A 500 -5.43 -37.20 -14.94
C PHE A 500 -5.61 -38.32 -15.95
N SER A 501 -6.38 -39.34 -15.54
CA SER A 501 -6.85 -40.42 -16.42
C SER A 501 -7.91 -39.87 -17.37
N THR A 502 -7.50 -39.40 -18.55
CA THR A 502 -8.42 -39.07 -19.64
C THR A 502 -8.93 -40.37 -20.28
N SER A 503 -10.17 -40.74 -19.96
CA SER A 503 -10.93 -41.73 -20.72
C SER A 503 -11.57 -41.04 -21.93
N PRO A 504 -11.46 -41.57 -23.16
CA PRO A 504 -11.93 -40.87 -24.35
C PRO A 504 -13.45 -41.02 -24.50
N VAL A 505 -14.20 -39.94 -24.26
CA VAL A 505 -15.60 -39.83 -24.68
C VAL A 505 -15.61 -39.38 -26.14
N LYS A 506 -16.17 -40.22 -27.01
CA LYS A 506 -16.46 -39.90 -28.41
C LYS A 506 -17.59 -38.87 -28.47
N GLU A 507 -17.25 -37.62 -28.77
CA GLU A 507 -18.24 -36.59 -29.06
C GLU A 507 -18.51 -36.50 -30.56
N LYS A 508 -19.78 -36.69 -30.93
CA LYS A 508 -20.29 -36.48 -32.29
C LYS A 508 -20.43 -34.98 -32.54
N GLY A 509 -19.98 -34.55 -33.72
CA GLY A 509 -19.86 -33.15 -34.10
C GLY A 509 -21.12 -32.32 -33.92
N MET A 510 -20.92 -31.12 -33.38
CA MET A 510 -21.84 -30.00 -33.46
C MET A 510 -21.05 -28.81 -34.02
N GLN A 511 -21.51 -28.28 -35.16
CA GLN A 511 -20.93 -27.11 -35.81
C GLN A 511 -21.19 -25.86 -34.95
N LEU A 512 -20.12 -25.12 -34.64
CA LEU A 512 -20.17 -23.82 -33.98
C LEU A 512 -20.55 -22.72 -35.00
N PRO A 513 -21.45 -21.79 -34.66
CA PRO A 513 -21.73 -20.63 -35.49
C PRO A 513 -20.62 -19.57 -35.36
N HIS A 514 -20.30 -18.96 -36.50
CA HIS A 514 -19.40 -17.83 -36.64
C HIS A 514 -19.91 -16.61 -35.85
N TYR A 515 -19.09 -16.07 -34.94
CA TYR A 515 -19.32 -14.77 -34.30
C TYR A 515 -18.37 -13.70 -34.88
N PRO A 516 -18.84 -12.46 -35.07
CA PRO A 516 -18.02 -11.38 -35.59
C PRO A 516 -17.07 -10.85 -34.53
N THR A 517 -15.87 -10.47 -34.97
CA THR A 517 -14.83 -9.77 -34.20
C THR A 517 -15.35 -8.45 -33.64
N LEU A 518 -15.23 -8.26 -32.32
CA LEU A 518 -15.51 -7.02 -31.61
C LEU A 518 -14.21 -6.29 -31.21
N ASP A 519 -14.28 -4.97 -31.29
CA ASP A 519 -13.23 -3.96 -31.14
C ASP A 519 -12.89 -3.67 -29.65
N PRO A 520 -11.62 -3.63 -29.21
CA PRO A 520 -11.24 -3.63 -27.78
C PRO A 520 -11.38 -2.31 -27.00
N TYR A 521 -12.04 -1.26 -27.50
CA TYR A 521 -12.08 0.07 -26.82
C TYR A 521 -13.48 0.57 -26.41
N SER A 522 -14.34 -0.28 -25.85
CA SER A 522 -15.66 0.15 -25.36
C SER A 522 -16.11 -0.62 -24.12
N TRP A 523 -15.67 -0.21 -22.92
CA TRP A 523 -16.14 -0.75 -21.63
C TRP A 523 -17.31 0.04 -21.00
N ALA A 524 -17.89 1.01 -21.71
CA ALA A 524 -19.05 1.77 -21.23
C ALA A 524 -20.34 1.31 -21.95
N GLY A 525 -21.00 0.27 -21.44
CA GLY A 525 -22.41 0.04 -21.77
C GLY A 525 -22.89 -1.40 -21.87
N ILE A 526 -22.88 -2.15 -20.77
CA ILE A 526 -23.73 -3.35 -20.66
C ILE A 526 -24.35 -3.45 -19.26
N TYR A 527 -25.39 -2.64 -19.02
CA TYR A 527 -26.46 -2.99 -18.07
C TYR A 527 -27.81 -2.57 -18.67
N ARG A 528 -28.41 -3.45 -19.48
CA ARG A 528 -29.84 -3.44 -19.76
C ARG A 528 -30.46 -4.67 -19.14
N THR A 529 -31.30 -4.46 -18.13
CA THR A 529 -32.16 -5.48 -17.53
C THR A 529 -33.24 -5.94 -18.52
N PRO A 530 -33.47 -7.25 -18.71
CA PRO A 530 -34.68 -7.74 -19.35
C PRO A 530 -35.82 -7.80 -18.34
N SER A 531 -36.92 -7.12 -18.66
CA SER A 531 -38.21 -7.25 -18.00
C SER A 531 -38.90 -8.57 -18.41
N GLY A 532 -39.23 -9.39 -17.41
CA GLY A 532 -40.46 -10.20 -17.32
C GLY A 532 -40.66 -11.40 -18.26
N ARG A 533 -40.76 -12.60 -17.68
CA ARG A 533 -41.90 -13.53 -17.89
C ARG A 533 -41.86 -14.76 -16.97
N SER A 534 -42.99 -14.96 -16.30
CA SER A 534 -43.75 -16.20 -16.05
C SER A 534 -43.04 -17.46 -15.54
N ALA A 535 -43.44 -17.87 -14.32
CA ALA A 535 -43.23 -19.19 -13.74
C ALA A 535 -44.00 -20.31 -14.47
N PRO A 536 -43.54 -21.56 -14.31
CA PRO A 536 -44.50 -22.63 -14.01
C PRO A 536 -44.07 -23.55 -12.84
N SER A 537 -45.06 -23.79 -11.98
CA SER A 537 -45.51 -25.06 -11.39
C SER A 537 -44.52 -26.21 -11.14
N SER A 538 -44.55 -26.62 -9.88
CA SER A 538 -44.17 -27.89 -9.23
C SER A 538 -44.28 -29.17 -10.06
N ASP A 539 -43.33 -30.10 -9.80
CA ASP A 539 -43.66 -31.50 -9.54
C ASP A 539 -42.65 -32.18 -8.59
N VAL A 540 -43.21 -33.00 -7.70
CA VAL A 540 -42.56 -33.77 -6.64
C VAL A 540 -42.16 -35.14 -7.19
N GLY A 541 -40.92 -35.57 -6.94
CA GLY A 541 -40.45 -36.91 -7.29
C GLY A 541 -39.45 -37.44 -6.27
N THR A 542 -39.93 -38.32 -5.39
CA THR A 542 -39.16 -39.08 -4.41
C THR A 542 -38.38 -40.21 -5.08
N SER A 543 -37.10 -40.41 -4.75
CA SER A 543 -36.42 -41.69 -4.94
C SER A 543 -35.26 -41.87 -3.97
N THR A 544 -35.31 -42.99 -3.26
CA THR A 544 -34.33 -43.59 -2.36
C THR A 544 -33.13 -44.19 -3.10
N SER A 545 -31.92 -44.12 -2.51
CA SER A 545 -31.13 -45.27 -2.02
C SER A 545 -29.61 -45.04 -2.03
N ALA A 546 -28.99 -45.59 -0.97
CA ALA A 546 -27.60 -46.06 -0.82
C ALA A 546 -26.48 -45.07 -0.40
N GLU A 547 -26.06 -45.31 0.85
CA GLU A 547 -24.86 -44.91 1.61
C GLU A 547 -23.54 -45.41 0.99
N PRO A 548 -22.35 -44.87 1.37
CA PRO A 548 -21.70 -45.29 2.62
C PRO A 548 -21.10 -44.19 3.52
N GLN A 549 -20.96 -44.60 4.78
CA GLN A 549 -20.65 -43.96 6.07
C GLN A 549 -19.36 -43.13 6.21
N GLU A 550 -19.48 -42.02 6.98
CA GLU A 550 -18.57 -41.59 8.07
C GLU A 550 -19.27 -40.56 9.01
N PRO A 551 -18.71 -40.17 10.18
CA PRO A 551 -19.18 -40.51 11.53
C PRO A 551 -20.35 -39.69 12.13
N THR A 552 -21.05 -40.35 13.05
CA THR A 552 -22.30 -39.98 13.72
C THR A 552 -22.19 -38.80 14.70
N ILE A 553 -22.90 -37.70 14.43
CA ILE A 553 -23.35 -36.70 15.41
C ILE A 553 -24.71 -37.16 15.97
N THR A 554 -24.93 -37.00 17.28
CA THR A 554 -26.12 -37.55 17.95
C THR A 554 -27.41 -36.79 17.56
N GLN A 555 -28.48 -37.56 17.32
CA GLN A 555 -29.78 -37.08 16.81
C GLN A 555 -30.49 -36.06 17.73
N SER A 556 -30.06 -35.93 18.99
CA SER A 556 -30.56 -34.92 19.94
C SER A 556 -30.01 -33.51 19.67
N GLU A 557 -28.80 -33.38 19.11
CA GLU A 557 -28.19 -32.06 18.83
C GLU A 557 -28.74 -31.43 17.55
N ALA A 558 -29.01 -32.25 16.52
CA ALA A 558 -29.62 -31.79 15.26
C ALA A 558 -31.05 -31.26 15.46
N SER A 559 -31.79 -31.83 16.40
CA SER A 559 -33.17 -31.42 16.70
C SER A 559 -33.25 -30.08 17.44
N ALA A 560 -32.25 -29.75 18.27
CA ALA A 560 -32.19 -28.49 19.00
C ALA A 560 -31.83 -27.29 18.10
N ILE A 561 -31.04 -27.53 17.03
CA ILE A 561 -30.63 -26.51 16.06
C ILE A 561 -31.79 -26.16 15.12
N LEU A 562 -32.56 -27.16 14.65
CA LEU A 562 -33.72 -26.94 13.77
C LEU A 562 -34.87 -26.19 14.45
N VAL A 563 -35.09 -26.39 15.76
CA VAL A 563 -36.12 -25.65 16.52
C VAL A 563 -35.69 -24.19 16.76
N ARG A 564 -34.39 -23.89 16.89
CA ARG A 564 -33.89 -22.51 17.00
C ARG A 564 -33.96 -21.74 15.69
N LEU A 565 -33.71 -22.39 14.55
CA LEU A 565 -33.80 -21.75 13.22
C LEU A 565 -35.25 -21.39 12.82
N ASN A 566 -36.23 -22.25 13.12
CA ASN A 566 -37.64 -21.95 12.83
C ASN A 566 -38.24 -20.87 13.74
N ALA A 567 -37.66 -20.63 14.92
CA ALA A 567 -38.10 -19.55 15.82
C ALA A 567 -37.59 -18.17 15.38
N MET A 568 -36.47 -18.10 14.62
CA MET A 568 -35.91 -16.85 14.13
C MET A 568 -36.54 -16.38 12.81
N LEU A 569 -37.02 -17.30 11.97
CA LEU A 569 -37.60 -16.99 10.66
C LEU A 569 -39.05 -16.45 10.70
N ASN A 570 -39.72 -16.49 11.85
CA ASN A 570 -41.14 -16.13 11.98
C ASN A 570 -41.42 -14.77 12.68
N ARG A 571 -40.44 -13.88 12.78
CA ARG A 571 -40.66 -12.53 13.31
C ARG A 571 -40.05 -11.44 12.43
N SER A 572 -40.82 -10.97 11.45
CA SER A 572 -40.79 -9.57 11.01
C SER A 572 -42.09 -9.20 10.26
N PRO A 573 -42.75 -8.09 10.61
CA PRO A 573 -43.93 -7.62 9.91
C PRO A 573 -43.56 -6.83 8.64
N ALA A 574 -44.34 -7.05 7.57
CA ALA A 574 -44.24 -6.32 6.32
C ALA A 574 -44.63 -4.83 6.49
N MET A 575 -43.84 -3.92 5.93
CA MET A 575 -44.15 -2.50 5.76
C MET A 575 -44.15 -2.14 4.26
N PRO A 576 -44.94 -1.13 3.85
CA PRO A 576 -45.43 -1.01 2.48
C PRO A 576 -44.44 -0.30 1.53
N VAL A 577 -44.37 -0.82 0.30
CA VAL A 577 -43.62 -0.26 -0.82
C VAL A 577 -44.34 0.97 -1.36
N GLY A 578 -43.76 2.15 -1.13
CA GLY A 578 -44.14 3.40 -1.79
C GLY A 578 -43.40 3.55 -3.12
N VAL A 579 -44.15 3.61 -4.22
CA VAL A 579 -43.62 3.84 -5.57
C VAL A 579 -43.29 5.34 -5.72
N HIS A 580 -42.00 5.69 -5.74
CA HIS A 580 -41.55 7.01 -6.17
C HIS A 580 -40.87 6.95 -7.55
N ARG A 581 -41.24 7.94 -8.36
CA ARG A 581 -40.93 8.17 -9.77
C ARG A 581 -39.50 8.72 -9.90
N PRO A 582 -38.68 8.29 -10.89
CA PRO A 582 -37.31 8.79 -11.02
C PRO A 582 -37.31 10.19 -11.65
N GLU A 583 -36.72 11.14 -10.91
CA GLU A 583 -36.30 12.44 -11.40
C GLU A 583 -34.93 12.30 -12.07
N LYS A 584 -34.75 13.00 -13.17
CA LYS A 584 -33.68 12.79 -14.15
C LYS A 584 -32.64 13.89 -13.96
N ASP A 585 -31.65 13.67 -13.10
CA ASP A 585 -30.54 14.59 -12.93
C ASP A 585 -29.34 14.18 -13.79
N THR A 586 -29.10 15.00 -14.81
CA THR A 586 -27.87 15.01 -15.59
C THR A 586 -26.89 15.97 -14.95
N GLN A 587 -25.87 15.46 -14.24
CA GLN A 587 -24.61 16.17 -14.03
C GLN A 587 -23.45 15.23 -14.29
N GLY A 588 -22.81 15.42 -15.45
CA GLY A 588 -21.51 14.81 -15.74
C GLY A 588 -20.43 15.52 -14.94
N GLY A 589 -19.69 14.75 -14.13
CA GLY A 589 -18.48 15.23 -13.49
C GLY A 589 -17.44 15.62 -14.53
N ALA A 590 -16.87 16.81 -14.38
CA ALA A 590 -15.79 17.28 -15.23
C ALA A 590 -14.53 16.42 -15.02
N PRO A 591 -13.72 16.16 -16.08
CA PRO A 591 -12.42 15.53 -15.91
C PRO A 591 -11.50 16.42 -15.04
N PRO A 592 -10.59 15.82 -14.26
CA PRO A 592 -9.63 16.59 -13.46
C PRO A 592 -8.77 17.49 -14.36
N PRO A 593 -8.30 18.65 -13.85
CA PRO A 593 -7.53 19.60 -14.63
C PRO A 593 -6.29 18.93 -15.21
N GLY A 594 -6.17 19.01 -16.55
CA GLY A 594 -5.08 18.42 -17.31
C GLY A 594 -3.73 18.95 -16.86
N TYR A 595 -2.81 18.01 -16.63
CA TYR A 595 -1.39 18.27 -16.45
C TYR A 595 -0.85 18.97 -17.71
N SER A 596 -0.49 20.25 -17.60
CA SER A 596 0.26 20.96 -18.64
C SER A 596 1.74 20.85 -18.31
N ASP A 597 2.49 20.14 -19.16
CA ASP A 597 3.95 20.14 -19.14
C ASP A 597 4.41 21.59 -19.37
N THR A 598 4.83 22.26 -18.30
CA THR A 598 5.60 23.49 -18.40
C THR A 598 7.06 23.11 -18.61
N THR A 599 7.40 22.69 -19.83
CA THR A 599 8.77 22.71 -20.39
C THR A 599 8.72 22.42 -21.90
N THR A 600 8.38 23.46 -22.67
CA THR A 600 8.88 23.68 -24.04
C THR A 600 8.99 25.18 -24.27
#